data_AF-A0A8T3P6D5-F1
#
_entry.id   AF-A0A8T3P6D5-F1
#
_cell.length_a   1.000
_cell.length_b   1.000
_cell.length_c   1.000
_cell.angle_alpha   90.00
_cell.angle_beta   90.00
_cell.angle_gamma   90.00
#
_symmetry.space_group_name_H-M   'P 1'
#
loop_
_entity.id
_entity.type
_entity.pdbx_description
1 polymer ?
#
loop_
_entity_poly.entity_id
_entity_poly.type
_entity_poly.pdbx_seq_one_letter_code
_entity_poly.pdbx_strand_id
1 'polypeptide(L)' 'MREHREAVQRRQAASLGSEEFERAAAEVAEIEIRIAALEEPPPHVTPPPRVTPPPQRPPG' A
#
# COMPACT_ATOMS: atom_id res chain seq x y z
N MET A 1 -1.89 -15.87 3.14
CA MET A 1 -3.34 -16.18 3.32
C MET A 1 -3.68 -16.98 4.57
N ARG A 2 -2.93 -18.04 4.94
CA ARG A 2 -3.15 -18.76 6.22
C ARG A 2 -2.95 -17.84 7.43
N GLU A 3 -1.85 -17.08 7.45
CA GLU A 3 -1.50 -16.13 8.51
C GLU A 3 -2.58 -15.07 8.73
N HIS A 4 -3.14 -14.52 7.65
CA HIS A 4 -4.26 -13.57 7.72
C HIS A 4 -5.47 -14.16 8.46
N ARG A 5 -5.85 -15.41 8.14
CA ARG A 5 -6.97 -16.08 8.81
C ARG A 5 -6.70 -16.31 10.29
N GLU A 6 -5.48 -16.68 10.66
CA GLU A 6 -5.08 -16.89 12.05
C GLU A 6 -5.07 -15.59 12.86
N ALA A 7 -4.59 -14.48 12.27
CA ALA A 7 -4.62 -13.16 12.89
C ALA A 7 -6.06 -12.66 13.09
N VAL A 8 -6.94 -12.84 12.10
CA VAL A 8 -8.36 -12.51 12.21
C VAL A 8 -9.05 -13.33 13.30
N GLN A 9 -8.78 -14.63 13.40
CA GLN A 9 -9.33 -15.47 14.47
C GLN A 9 -8.86 -15.03 15.86
N ARG A 10 -7.57 -14.70 16.02
CA ARG A 10 -7.05 -14.15 17.27
C ARG A 10 -7.74 -12.84 17.66
N ARG A 11 -7.93 -11.93 16.68
CA ARG A 11 -8.66 -10.67 16.91
C ARG A 11 -10.11 -10.92 17.34
N GLN A 12 -10.79 -11.90 16.73
CA GLN A 12 -12.18 -12.23 17.06
C GLN A 12 -12.32 -12.93 18.43
N ALA A 13 -11.31 -13.69 18.85
CA ALA A 13 -11.29 -14.36 20.14
C ALA A 13 -10.91 -13.41 21.30
N ALA A 14 -10.25 -12.29 21.00
CA ALA A 14 -9.85 -11.31 22.00
C ALA A 14 -11.02 -10.41 22.44
N SER A 15 -11.02 -10.01 23.71
CA SER A 15 -12.01 -9.07 24.23
C SER A 15 -11.82 -7.68 23.61
N LEU A 16 -12.92 -7.04 23.19
CA LEU A 16 -12.87 -5.69 22.63
C LEU A 16 -12.25 -4.70 23.62
N GLY A 17 -11.30 -3.89 23.14
CA GLY A 17 -10.58 -2.92 23.96
C GLY A 17 -9.48 -3.53 24.85
N SER A 18 -9.19 -4.82 24.73
CA SER A 18 -8.00 -5.43 25.34
C SER A 18 -6.75 -5.15 24.51
N GLU A 19 -5.60 -5.17 25.17
CA GLU A 19 -4.29 -5.06 24.51
C GLU A 19 -4.07 -6.18 23.49
N GLU A 20 -4.58 -7.38 23.78
CA GLU A 20 -4.54 -8.53 22.86
C GLU A 20 -5.37 -8.29 21.60
N PHE A 21 -6.53 -7.63 21.73
CA PHE A 21 -7.33 -7.21 20.59
C PHE A 21 -6.61 -6.17 19.74
N GLU A 22 -6.03 -5.14 20.37
CA GLU A 22 -5.29 -4.09 19.64
C GLU A 22 -4.09 -4.68 18.89
N ARG A 23 -3.34 -5.56 19.53
CA ARG A 23 -2.20 -6.24 18.92
C ARG A 23 -2.62 -7.11 17.74
N ALA A 24 -3.67 -7.92 17.90
CA ALA A 24 -4.19 -8.74 16.81
C ALA A 24 -4.80 -7.90 15.67
N ALA A 25 -5.42 -6.76 15.98
CA ALA A 25 -5.94 -5.84 14.98
C ALA A 25 -4.83 -5.18 14.16
N ALA A 26 -3.74 -4.74 14.80
CA ALA A 26 -2.56 -4.20 14.12
C ALA A 26 -1.92 -5.25 13.20
N GLU A 27 -1.80 -6.50 13.66
CA GLU A 27 -1.25 -7.59 12.87
C GLU A 27 -2.11 -7.91 11.64
N VAL A 28 -3.44 -7.89 11.76
CA VAL A 28 -4.34 -8.01 10.60
C VAL A 28 -4.10 -6.90 9.59
N ALA A 29 -4.01 -5.64 10.06
CA ALA A 29 -3.80 -4.49 9.18
C ALA A 29 -2.45 -4.56 8.42
N GLU A 30 -1.37 -4.96 9.09
CA GLU A 30 -0.07 -5.13 8.43
C GLU A 30 -0.09 -6.22 7.34
N ILE A 31 -0.82 -7.32 7.59
CA ILE A 31 -0.97 -8.39 6.62
C ILE A 31 -1.81 -7.92 5.43
N GLU A 32 -2.89 -7.19 5.66
CA GLU A 32 -3.73 -6.60 4.60
C GLU A 32 -2.94 -5.64 3.71
N ILE A 33 -2.11 -4.76 4.30
CA ILE A 33 -1.23 -3.85 3.55
C ILE A 33 -0.26 -4.65 2.67
N ARG A 34 0.33 -5.72 3.20
CA ARG A 34 1.29 -6.55 2.47
C ARG A 34 0.64 -7.28 1.30
N ILE A 35 -0.60 -7.75 1.48
CA ILE A 35 -1.39 -8.36 0.41
C ILE A 35 -1.68 -7.33 -0.67
N ALA A 36 -2.16 -6.13 -0.29
CA ALA A 36 -2.45 -5.05 -1.23
C ALA A 36 -1.20 -4.63 -2.04
N ALA A 37 -0.04 -4.55 -1.39
CA ALA A 37 1.23 -4.23 -2.05
C ALA A 37 1.69 -5.29 -3.07
N LEU A 38 1.25 -6.55 -2.91
CA LEU A 38 1.51 -7.62 -3.88
C LEU A 38 0.48 -7.63 -5.02
N GLU A 39 -0.70 -7.06 -4.81
CA GLU A 39 -1.76 -6.93 -5.81
C GLU A 39 -1.65 -5.64 -6.63
N GLU A 40 -0.95 -4.61 -6.14
CA GLU A 40 -0.71 -3.38 -6.91
C GLU A 40 0.19 -3.66 -8.14
N PRO A 41 -0.32 -3.43 -9.37
CA PRO A 41 0.55 -3.42 -10.53
C PRO A 41 1.58 -2.29 -10.37
N PRO A 42 2.84 -2.48 -10.82
CA PRO A 42 3.84 -1.44 -10.72
C PRO A 42 3.30 -0.14 -11.35
N PRO A 43 3.61 1.03 -10.79
CA PRO A 43 3.11 2.29 -11.32
C PRO A 43 3.44 2.35 -12.80
N HIS A 44 2.41 2.55 -13.64
CA HIS A 44 2.60 2.81 -15.05
C HIS A 44 3.44 4.07 -15.15
N VAL A 45 4.74 3.90 -15.41
CA VAL A 45 5.66 5.02 -15.60
C VAL A 45 5.28 5.66 -16.93
N THR A 46 4.45 6.70 -16.88
CA THR A 46 4.31 7.61 -18.01
C THR A 46 5.63 8.38 -18.10
N PRO A 47 6.43 8.19 -19.17
CA PRO A 47 7.66 8.96 -19.32
C PRO A 47 7.31 10.46 -19.32
N PRO A 48 8.14 11.31 -18.69
CA PRO A 48 7.87 12.73 -18.64
C PRO A 48 7.71 13.26 -20.07
N PRO A 49 6.78 14.21 -20.31
CA PRO A 49 6.63 14.81 -21.63
C PRO A 49 7.99 15.39 -22.03
N ARG A 50 8.47 15.02 -23.22
CA ARG A 50 9.67 15.65 -23.80
C ARG A 50 9.39 17.14 -23.87
N VAL A 51 10.06 17.90 -23.01
CA VAL A 51 10.09 19.36 -23.13
C VAL A 51 10.93 19.65 -24.37
N THR A 52 10.27 19.90 -25.49
CA THR A 52 10.94 20.50 -26.65
C THR A 52 11.28 21.94 -26.28
N PRO A 53 12.56 22.36 -26.33
CA PRO A 53 12.90 23.76 -26.09
C PRO A 53 12.18 24.65 -27.12
N PRO A 54 11.75 25.85 -26.73
CA PRO A 54 11.08 26.77 -27.64
C PRO A 54 12.02 27.16 -28.79
N PRO A 55 11.49 27.42 -30.00
CA PRO A 55 12.29 27.84 -31.13
C PRO A 55 12.99 29.16 -30.80
N GLN A 56 14.33 29.16 -30.85
CA GLN A 56 15.12 30.38 -30.69
C GLN A 56 14.84 31.30 -31.88
N ARG A 57 14.45 32.56 -31.62
CA ARG A 57 14.36 33.57 -32.67
C ARG A 57 15.78 33.98 -33.09
N PRO A 58 16.05 34.17 -34.39
CA PRO A 58 17.34 34.67 -34.84
C PRO A 58 17.56 36.11 -34.36
N PRO A 59 18.81 36.52 -34.09
CA PRO A 59 19.13 37.91 -33.78
C PRO A 59 18.86 38.78 -35.02
N GLY A 60 18.11 39.87 -34.81
CA GLY A 60 17.94 40.95 -35.79
C GLY A 60 19.03 42.01 -35.63
#